data_AF-A0A8T1WY40-F1
#
_entry.id   AF-A0A8T1WY40-F1
#
_cell.length_a   1.000
_cell.length_b   1.000
_cell.length_c   1.000
_cell.angle_alpha   90.00
_cell.angle_beta   90.00
_cell.angle_gamma   90.00
#
_symmetry.space_group_name_H-M   'P 1'
#
loop_
_entity.id
_entity.type
_entity.pdbx_description
1 polymer ?
#
loop_
_entity_poly.entity_id
_entity_poly.type
_entity_poly.pdbx_seq_one_letter_code
_entity_poly.pdbx_strand_id
1 'polypeptide(L)'
;MELRIKGFQLTDRMAQAIEEAREVKRQEHRVRMVAFRKKKKETQEKLREEHQQLEQQMKRCLEAVRNDIGVPVGNCYLSKMQSLQELVVEREAIQCHNAALRDAIDQHGQYQRLLLESNGQPIPDDRDESAALLGDGEGWRVHFPTGAPSFYFYPFSSHERDEIVNALDPGYASKPISNLSVGTLFGWEVYRTLVVSESLQARSLHAWFTKRLNVSLDEAFKISIEKERELCPILATPMDWNFGQHFDIDVQPLQEVDANTCMVVHNIAGPSHLRYLCCVRRAQWELLSGRCRLELCMVVVDSKANKLIREAEGPHDDIAWLTEGGASITLTEIDDTTIDVSYEHQVACQNELHAGYLMVQWSQFVVQVEQPLVPSSLLSC
;
A
#
# COMPACT_ATOMS: atom_id res chain seq x y z
N MET A 1 14.71 69.97 -22.10
CA MET A 1 13.44 69.90 -21.33
C MET A 1 12.42 68.99 -22.01
N GLU A 2 12.32 68.98 -23.35
CA GLU A 2 11.36 68.14 -24.11
C GLU A 2 11.56 66.62 -24.02
N LEU A 3 12.79 66.13 -23.89
CA LEU A 3 13.07 64.68 -23.77
C LEU A 3 12.53 64.07 -22.46
N ARG A 4 12.46 64.87 -21.39
CA ARG A 4 11.96 64.43 -20.07
C ARG A 4 10.43 64.34 -20.03
N ILE A 5 9.75 65.18 -20.82
CA ILE A 5 8.29 65.20 -20.96
C ILE A 5 7.81 64.02 -21.81
N LYS A 6 8.53 63.67 -22.88
CA LYS A 6 8.23 62.48 -23.69
C LYS A 6 8.45 61.16 -22.93
N GLY A 7 9.46 61.09 -22.06
CA GLY A 7 9.70 59.92 -21.21
C GLY A 7 8.59 59.66 -20.19
N PHE A 8 8.05 60.71 -19.56
CA PHE A 8 6.97 60.61 -18.57
C PHE A 8 5.62 60.19 -19.21
N GLN A 9 5.33 60.67 -20.42
CA GLN A 9 4.13 60.28 -21.16
C GLN A 9 4.18 58.82 -21.65
N LEU A 10 5.38 58.29 -21.91
CA LEU A 10 5.55 56.89 -22.32
C LEU A 10 5.34 55.94 -21.13
N THR A 11 5.82 56.31 -19.94
CA THR A 11 5.64 55.52 -18.71
C THR A 11 4.18 55.46 -18.26
N ASP A 12 3.43 56.56 -18.38
CA ASP A 12 2.00 56.58 -18.05
C ASP A 12 1.17 55.70 -18.99
N ARG A 13 1.50 55.72 -20.30
CA ARG A 13 0.85 54.84 -21.29
C ARG A 13 1.14 53.36 -21.04
N MET A 14 2.36 53.02 -20.63
CA MET A 14 2.69 51.63 -20.26
C MET A 14 1.99 51.19 -18.98
N ALA A 15 1.88 52.06 -17.98
CA ALA A 15 1.15 51.77 -16.74
C ALA A 15 -0.35 51.54 -17.02
N GLN A 16 -0.95 52.36 -17.90
CA GLN A 16 -2.35 52.23 -18.30
C GLN A 16 -2.61 50.91 -19.06
N ALA A 17 -1.72 50.53 -19.99
CA ALA A 17 -1.84 49.26 -20.73
C ALA A 17 -1.70 48.02 -19.81
N ILE A 18 -0.87 48.10 -18.75
CA ILE A 18 -0.73 47.02 -17.77
C ILE A 18 -2.02 46.86 -16.93
N GLU A 19 -2.66 47.96 -16.53
CA GLU A 19 -3.89 47.89 -15.75
C GLU A 19 -5.08 47.40 -16.59
N GLU A 20 -5.17 47.83 -17.85
CA GLU A 20 -6.15 47.30 -18.81
C GLU A 20 -5.97 45.78 -19.02
N ALA A 21 -4.72 45.30 -19.16
CA ALA A 21 -4.43 43.88 -19.27
C ALA A 21 -4.80 43.08 -17.99
N ARG A 22 -4.68 43.70 -16.81
CA ARG A 22 -5.12 43.10 -15.54
C ARG A 22 -6.64 43.04 -15.45
N GLU A 23 -7.36 44.05 -15.91
CA GLU A 23 -8.82 44.04 -15.99
C GLU A 23 -9.35 42.96 -16.93
N VAL A 24 -8.74 42.81 -18.11
CA VAL A 24 -9.09 41.73 -19.05
C VAL A 24 -8.87 40.36 -18.41
N LYS A 25 -7.74 40.13 -17.74
CA LYS A 25 -7.47 38.87 -17.02
C LYS A 25 -8.47 38.62 -15.88
N ARG A 26 -8.86 39.65 -15.12
CA ARG A 26 -9.90 39.55 -14.08
C ARG A 26 -11.24 39.14 -14.68
N GLN A 27 -11.60 39.70 -15.83
CA GLN A 27 -12.85 39.39 -16.50
C GLN A 27 -12.86 37.97 -17.08
N GLU A 28 -11.77 37.54 -17.72
CA GLU A 28 -11.61 36.16 -18.18
C GLU A 28 -11.68 35.15 -17.02
N HIS A 29 -11.04 35.45 -15.90
CA HIS A 29 -11.09 34.61 -14.71
C HIS A 29 -12.52 34.47 -14.17
N ARG A 30 -13.29 35.57 -14.12
CA ARG A 30 -14.71 35.53 -13.72
C ARG A 30 -15.53 34.63 -14.64
N VAL A 31 -15.35 34.75 -15.96
CA VAL A 31 -16.06 33.90 -16.94
C VAL A 31 -15.69 32.42 -16.76
N ARG A 32 -14.40 32.10 -16.60
CA ARG A 32 -13.94 30.73 -16.33
C ARG A 32 -14.51 30.18 -15.03
N MET A 33 -14.55 30.98 -13.96
CA MET A 33 -15.09 30.55 -12.67
C MET A 33 -16.60 30.28 -12.73
N VAL A 34 -17.35 31.06 -13.51
CA VAL A 34 -18.78 30.79 -13.75
C VAL A 34 -18.96 29.49 -14.53
N ALA A 35 -18.20 29.27 -15.60
CA ALA A 35 -18.25 28.03 -16.37
C ALA A 35 -17.88 26.81 -15.53
N PHE A 36 -16.85 26.91 -14.69
CA PHE A 36 -16.44 25.87 -13.75
C PHE A 36 -17.55 25.54 -12.74
N ARG A 37 -18.16 26.57 -12.12
CA ARG A 37 -19.28 26.38 -11.18
C ARG A 37 -20.48 25.70 -11.84
N LYS A 38 -20.79 26.09 -13.08
CA LYS A 38 -21.88 25.48 -13.85
C LYS A 38 -21.59 24.01 -14.14
N LYS A 39 -20.39 23.69 -14.66
CA LYS A 39 -19.97 22.31 -14.93
C LYS A 39 -19.98 21.44 -13.68
N LYS A 40 -19.51 21.99 -12.54
CA LYS A 40 -19.54 21.29 -11.24
C LYS A 40 -20.97 21.01 -10.77
N LYS A 41 -21.90 21.94 -11.02
CA LYS A 41 -23.32 21.74 -10.71
C LYS A 41 -23.94 20.66 -11.58
N GLU A 42 -23.67 20.68 -12.88
CA GLU A 42 -24.15 19.68 -13.85
C GLU A 42 -23.63 18.28 -13.51
N THR A 43 -22.34 18.12 -13.17
CA THR A 43 -21.82 16.81 -12.74
C THR A 43 -22.43 16.33 -11.43
N GLN A 44 -22.67 17.23 -10.47
CA GLN A 44 -23.32 16.86 -9.21
C GLN A 44 -24.78 16.45 -9.41
N GLU A 45 -25.52 17.11 -10.30
CA GLU A 45 -26.89 16.72 -10.65
C GLU A 45 -26.91 15.35 -11.35
N LYS A 46 -26.00 15.12 -12.30
CA LYS A 46 -25.87 13.82 -12.97
C LYS A 46 -25.59 12.67 -11.98
N LEU A 47 -24.67 12.87 -11.04
CA LEU A 47 -24.37 11.87 -10.00
C LEU A 47 -25.57 11.57 -9.10
N ARG A 48 -26.41 12.57 -8.78
CA ARG A 48 -27.64 12.34 -8.01
C ARG A 48 -28.68 11.53 -8.80
N GLU A 49 -28.82 11.82 -10.09
CA GLU A 49 -29.73 11.06 -10.96
C GLU A 49 -29.28 9.61 -11.11
N GLU A 50 -27.98 9.37 -11.34
CA GLU A 50 -27.40 8.02 -11.39
C GLU A 50 -27.60 7.28 -10.06
N HIS A 51 -27.36 7.92 -8.92
CA HIS A 51 -27.61 7.34 -7.61
C HIS A 51 -29.08 6.94 -7.44
N GLN A 52 -30.03 7.81 -7.79
CA GLN A 52 -31.46 7.51 -7.70
C GLN A 52 -31.87 6.36 -8.61
N GLN A 53 -31.31 6.27 -9.81
CA GLN A 53 -31.56 5.16 -10.73
C GLN A 53 -31.04 3.83 -10.18
N LEU A 54 -29.81 3.82 -9.66
CA LEU A 54 -29.20 2.63 -9.05
C LEU A 54 -29.98 2.18 -7.81
N GLU A 55 -30.42 3.12 -6.98
CA GLU A 55 -31.24 2.81 -5.80
C GLU A 55 -32.58 2.18 -6.18
N GLN A 56 -33.22 2.66 -7.26
CA GLN A 56 -34.45 2.06 -7.79
C GLN A 56 -34.22 0.68 -8.39
N GLN A 57 -33.09 0.47 -9.09
CA GLN A 57 -32.73 -0.85 -9.63
C GLN A 57 -32.47 -1.85 -8.50
N MET A 58 -31.74 -1.45 -7.45
CA MET A 58 -31.51 -2.26 -6.26
C MET A 58 -32.83 -2.66 -5.59
N LYS A 59 -33.75 -1.71 -5.39
CA LYS A 59 -35.09 -2.00 -4.82
C LYS A 59 -35.87 -3.02 -5.67
N ARG A 60 -35.85 -2.88 -7.01
CA ARG A 60 -36.48 -3.84 -7.92
C ARG A 60 -35.85 -5.24 -7.84
N CYS A 61 -34.52 -5.33 -7.76
CA CYS A 61 -33.83 -6.62 -7.59
C CYS A 61 -34.18 -7.27 -6.25
N LEU A 62 -34.24 -6.49 -5.17
CA LEU A 62 -34.64 -6.99 -3.85
C LEU A 62 -36.09 -7.50 -3.83
N GLU A 63 -37.00 -6.80 -4.51
CA GLU A 63 -38.39 -7.24 -4.68
C GLU A 63 -38.49 -8.53 -5.51
N ALA A 64 -37.70 -8.66 -6.58
CA ALA A 64 -37.64 -9.87 -7.39
C ALA A 64 -37.14 -11.08 -6.59
N VAL A 65 -36.05 -10.92 -5.83
CA VAL A 65 -35.52 -11.97 -4.95
C VAL A 65 -36.54 -12.34 -3.87
N ARG A 66 -37.24 -11.36 -3.29
CA ARG A 66 -38.29 -11.61 -2.29
C ARG A 66 -39.48 -12.38 -2.87
N ASN A 67 -39.81 -12.16 -4.14
CA ASN A 67 -40.88 -12.88 -4.83
C ASN A 67 -40.47 -14.30 -5.23
N ASP A 68 -39.21 -14.52 -5.64
CA ASP A 68 -38.67 -15.85 -5.95
C ASP A 68 -38.56 -16.75 -4.71
N ILE A 69 -38.33 -16.17 -3.52
CA ILE A 69 -38.38 -16.87 -2.22
C ILE A 69 -39.80 -17.42 -1.91
N GLY A 70 -40.84 -16.93 -2.58
CA GLY A 70 -42.22 -17.39 -2.43
C GLY A 70 -42.55 -18.73 -3.11
N VAL A 71 -41.63 -19.30 -3.90
CA VAL A 71 -41.82 -20.62 -4.55
C VAL A 71 -41.19 -21.72 -3.67
N PRO A 72 -41.95 -22.74 -3.24
CA PRO A 72 -41.48 -23.70 -2.25
C PRO A 72 -40.48 -24.68 -2.87
N VAL A 73 -39.19 -24.35 -2.82
CA VAL A 73 -38.09 -25.28 -3.07
C VAL A 73 -37.31 -25.48 -1.76
N GLY A 74 -37.42 -26.69 -1.21
CA GLY A 74 -36.50 -27.28 -0.24
C GLY A 74 -36.14 -26.44 1.01
N ASN A 75 -36.76 -26.79 2.14
CA ASN A 75 -36.61 -26.18 3.48
C ASN A 75 -35.14 -25.94 3.98
N CYS A 76 -34.13 -26.57 3.38
CA CYS A 76 -32.72 -26.42 3.75
C CYS A 76 -32.00 -25.22 3.08
N TYR A 77 -32.40 -24.80 1.87
CA TYR A 77 -31.75 -23.70 1.15
C TYR A 77 -32.23 -22.34 1.68
N LEU A 78 -33.54 -22.23 1.94
CA LEU A 78 -34.18 -21.06 2.55
C LEU A 78 -33.58 -20.72 3.93
N SER A 79 -33.32 -21.72 4.77
CA SER A 79 -32.72 -21.53 6.09
C SER A 79 -31.29 -20.97 6.02
N LYS A 80 -30.45 -21.47 5.11
CA LYS A 80 -29.08 -20.93 4.94
C LYS A 80 -29.07 -19.53 4.33
N MET A 81 -29.99 -19.26 3.41
CA MET A 81 -30.10 -17.96 2.77
C MET A 81 -30.63 -16.88 3.74
N GLN A 82 -31.53 -17.24 4.66
CA GLN A 82 -31.95 -16.39 5.77
C GLN A 82 -30.78 -16.07 6.73
N SER A 83 -29.97 -17.07 7.10
CA SER A 83 -28.77 -16.82 7.92
C SER A 83 -27.75 -15.91 7.21
N LEU A 84 -27.57 -16.05 5.90
CA LEU A 84 -26.70 -15.14 5.13
C LEU A 84 -27.26 -13.71 5.07
N GLN A 85 -28.57 -13.54 4.94
CA GLN A 85 -29.20 -12.23 4.97
C GLN A 85 -29.05 -11.55 6.33
N GLU A 86 -29.23 -12.29 7.42
CA GLU A 86 -29.02 -11.79 8.79
C GLU A 86 -27.57 -11.35 9.00
N LEU A 87 -26.59 -12.14 8.56
CA LEU A 87 -25.16 -11.79 8.65
C LEU A 87 -24.80 -10.56 7.81
N VAL A 88 -25.40 -10.38 6.63
CA VAL A 88 -25.17 -9.19 5.80
C VAL A 88 -25.76 -7.95 6.47
N VAL A 89 -26.97 -8.05 7.04
CA VAL A 89 -27.58 -6.94 7.79
C VAL A 89 -26.76 -6.57 9.02
N GLU A 90 -26.24 -7.56 9.74
CA GLU A 90 -25.38 -7.34 10.91
C GLU A 90 -24.05 -6.70 10.52
N ARG A 91 -23.42 -7.18 9.44
CA ARG A 91 -22.19 -6.58 8.88
C ARG A 91 -22.39 -5.12 8.49
N GLU A 92 -23.48 -4.81 7.79
CA GLU A 92 -23.81 -3.43 7.40
C GLU A 92 -24.06 -2.53 8.62
N ALA A 93 -24.77 -3.04 9.64
CA ALA A 93 -24.97 -2.31 10.89
C ALA A 93 -23.64 -1.99 11.60
N ILE A 94 -22.71 -2.94 11.63
CA ILE A 94 -21.37 -2.75 12.19
C ILE A 94 -20.57 -1.74 11.36
N GLN A 95 -20.65 -1.79 10.04
CA GLN A 95 -19.97 -0.84 9.15
C GLN A 95 -20.50 0.58 9.33
N CYS A 96 -21.82 0.78 9.42
CA CYS A 96 -22.42 2.07 9.75
C CYS A 96 -21.97 2.57 11.12
N HIS A 97 -21.91 1.70 12.13
CA HIS A 97 -21.45 2.07 13.46
C HIS A 97 -19.97 2.48 13.47
N ASN A 98 -19.11 1.74 12.77
CA ASN A 98 -17.69 2.05 12.64
C ASN A 98 -17.46 3.37 11.88
N ALA A 99 -18.25 3.65 10.85
CA ALA A 99 -18.20 4.94 10.14
C ALA A 99 -18.58 6.10 11.08
N ALA A 100 -19.66 5.95 11.86
CA ALA A 100 -20.08 6.96 12.83
C ALA A 100 -19.03 7.19 13.94
N LEU A 101 -18.36 6.13 14.40
CA LEU A 101 -17.27 6.24 15.38
C LEU A 101 -16.06 6.99 14.79
N ARG A 102 -15.69 6.72 13.54
CA ARG A 102 -14.61 7.44 12.84
C ARG A 102 -14.94 8.93 12.69
N ASP A 103 -16.16 9.25 12.27
CA ASP A 103 -16.61 10.65 12.19
C ASP A 103 -16.57 11.35 13.56
N ALA A 104 -16.93 10.64 14.64
CA ALA A 104 -16.86 11.18 16.00
C ALA A 104 -15.41 11.40 16.47
N ILE A 105 -14.49 10.50 16.14
CA ILE A 105 -13.05 10.64 16.42
C ILE A 105 -12.48 11.83 15.65
N ASP A 106 -12.83 11.98 14.37
CA ASP A 106 -12.39 13.10 13.54
C ASP A 106 -12.90 14.44 14.07
N GLN A 107 -14.16 14.49 14.50
CA GLN A 107 -14.73 15.67 15.16
C GLN A 107 -13.99 15.97 16.47
N HIS A 108 -13.69 14.96 17.29
CA HIS A 108 -12.93 15.15 18.52
C HIS A 108 -11.50 15.66 18.26
N GLY A 109 -10.82 15.14 17.24
CA GLY A 109 -9.51 15.63 16.79
C GLY A 109 -9.56 17.08 16.32
N GLN A 110 -10.64 17.48 15.64
CA GLN A 110 -10.88 18.89 15.28
C GLN A 110 -11.11 19.77 16.50
N TYR A 111 -11.88 19.31 17.49
CA TYR A 111 -12.11 20.04 18.74
C TYR A 111 -10.83 20.20 19.56
N GLN A 112 -10.00 19.15 19.66
CA GLN A 112 -8.68 19.25 20.28
C GLN A 112 -7.81 20.29 19.56
N ARG A 113 -7.76 20.26 18.23
CA ARG A 113 -6.95 21.20 17.45
C ARG A 113 -7.38 22.66 17.68
N LEU A 114 -8.70 22.92 17.70
CA LEU A 114 -9.26 24.24 17.99
C LEU A 114 -8.99 24.71 19.43
N LEU A 115 -9.02 23.81 20.41
CA LEU A 115 -8.70 24.12 21.81
C LEU A 115 -7.19 24.42 22.00
N LEU A 116 -6.32 23.74 21.27
CA LEU A 116 -4.88 24.01 21.27
C LEU A 116 -4.56 25.37 20.60
N GLU A 117 -5.26 25.71 19.51
CA GLU A 117 -5.11 26.99 18.82
C GLU A 117 -5.62 28.18 19.65
N SER A 118 -6.65 28.02 20.49
CA SER A 118 -7.18 29.12 21.31
C SER A 118 -6.38 29.43 22.57
N ASN A 119 -5.63 28.45 23.11
CA ASN A 119 -4.99 28.58 24.42
C ASN A 119 -3.49 28.94 24.40
N GLY A 120 -2.86 29.02 23.22
CA GLY A 120 -1.48 29.54 23.10
C GLY A 120 -0.43 28.88 24.02
N GLN A 121 -0.67 27.66 24.48
CA GLN A 121 0.25 26.89 25.32
C GLN A 121 0.76 25.65 24.59
N PRO A 122 2.03 25.23 24.84
CA PRO A 122 2.60 24.03 24.27
C PRO A 122 1.86 22.79 24.81
N ILE A 123 1.75 21.80 23.93
CA ILE A 123 1.13 20.49 24.12
C ILE A 123 1.58 19.86 25.46
N PRO A 124 0.66 19.57 26.39
CA PRO A 124 0.91 18.62 27.47
C PRO A 124 0.79 17.21 26.90
N ASP A 125 1.94 16.55 26.80
CA ASP A 125 2.11 15.16 26.43
C ASP A 125 1.65 14.28 27.60
N ASP A 126 0.63 13.45 27.37
CA ASP A 126 0.11 12.50 28.36
C ASP A 126 -0.52 11.28 27.66
N ARG A 127 0.29 10.62 26.82
CA ARG A 127 0.55 9.16 26.88
C ARG A 127 1.29 8.68 25.63
N ASP A 128 2.56 8.34 25.85
CA ASP A 128 3.17 7.10 25.36
C ASP A 128 3.05 6.80 23.86
N GLU A 129 3.21 7.83 23.03
CA GLU A 129 3.94 7.69 21.76
C GLU A 129 5.43 7.62 22.08
N SER A 130 5.83 6.57 22.78
CA SER A 130 7.24 6.31 23.06
C SER A 130 8.02 6.25 21.74
N ALA A 131 8.88 7.26 21.57
CA ALA A 131 9.88 7.42 20.53
C ALA A 131 9.38 7.97 19.18
N ALA A 132 8.88 9.21 19.21
CA ALA A 132 9.08 10.15 18.13
C ALA A 132 10.56 10.13 17.67
N LEU A 133 10.84 9.43 16.56
CA LEU A 133 11.64 9.90 15.42
C LEU A 133 12.84 10.82 15.76
N LEU A 134 13.69 10.43 16.71
CA LEU A 134 14.91 11.16 17.02
C LEU A 134 16.03 10.75 16.07
N GLY A 135 16.34 11.65 15.14
CA GLY A 135 17.58 11.65 14.39
C GLY A 135 18.79 11.91 15.30
N ASP A 136 19.91 11.31 14.86
CA ASP A 136 21.28 11.40 15.36
C ASP A 136 21.62 10.72 16.71
N GLY A 137 21.75 9.40 16.65
CA GLY A 137 22.88 8.68 17.27
C GLY A 137 22.56 7.69 18.39
N GLU A 138 21.42 7.81 19.06
CA GLU A 138 21.02 6.90 20.13
C GLU A 138 19.97 5.91 19.64
N GLY A 139 20.28 4.61 19.75
CA GLY A 139 19.31 3.55 19.50
C GLY A 139 18.28 3.44 20.64
N TRP A 140 17.24 2.62 20.46
CA TRP A 140 16.20 2.40 21.47
C TRP A 140 15.79 0.93 21.54
N ARG A 141 15.09 0.56 22.62
CA ARG A 141 14.52 -0.78 22.78
C ARG A 141 13.14 -0.85 22.14
N VAL A 142 12.97 -1.78 21.21
CA VAL A 142 11.70 -2.04 20.51
C VAL A 142 10.92 -3.08 21.30
N HIS A 143 9.65 -2.77 21.60
CA HIS A 143 8.74 -3.64 22.34
C HIS A 143 7.58 -4.10 21.45
N PHE A 144 7.21 -5.38 21.54
CA PHE A 144 6.11 -5.93 20.76
C PHE A 144 4.80 -5.95 21.58
N PRO A 145 3.65 -5.51 21.02
CA PRO A 145 2.35 -5.56 21.68
C PRO A 145 1.96 -6.98 22.13
N THR A 146 2.41 -7.99 21.40
CA THR A 146 2.18 -9.42 21.68
C THR A 146 2.98 -9.96 22.87
N GLY A 147 3.86 -9.14 23.46
CA GLY A 147 4.77 -9.57 24.53
C GLY A 147 5.97 -10.37 24.05
N ALA A 148 6.20 -10.44 22.73
CA ALA A 148 7.41 -11.06 22.18
C ALA A 148 8.67 -10.35 22.69
N PRO A 149 9.83 -11.06 22.82
CA PRO A 149 11.00 -10.48 23.46
C PRO A 149 11.47 -9.20 22.77
N SER A 150 11.68 -8.12 23.54
CA SER A 150 12.19 -6.85 23.00
C SER A 150 13.62 -6.98 22.45
N PHE A 151 14.04 -6.09 21.56
CA PHE A 151 15.44 -5.99 21.12
C PHE A 151 15.90 -4.53 21.04
N TYR A 152 17.20 -4.28 21.11
CA TYR A 152 17.75 -2.94 20.91
C TYR A 152 18.00 -2.66 19.43
N PHE A 153 17.48 -1.53 18.93
CA PHE A 153 17.61 -1.09 17.55
C PHE A 153 18.45 0.19 17.46
N TYR A 154 19.40 0.20 16.52
CA TYR A 154 20.13 1.39 16.11
C TYR A 154 19.65 1.87 14.73
N PRO A 155 19.29 3.16 14.59
CA PRO A 155 18.95 3.76 13.30
C PRO A 155 20.02 3.53 12.24
N PHE A 156 19.59 3.31 11.01
CA PHE A 156 20.48 3.27 9.86
C PHE A 156 20.98 4.69 9.56
N SER A 157 22.29 4.82 9.42
CA SER A 157 22.92 6.05 8.97
C SER A 157 22.58 6.35 7.50
N SER A 158 22.77 7.59 7.05
CA SER A 158 22.58 7.94 5.63
C SER A 158 23.44 7.08 4.70
N HIS A 159 24.69 6.81 5.05
CA HIS A 159 25.58 5.96 4.27
C HIS A 159 25.05 4.53 4.14
N GLU A 160 24.65 3.91 5.25
CA GLU A 160 24.07 2.56 5.22
C GLU A 160 22.77 2.53 4.40
N ARG A 161 21.99 3.61 4.41
CA ARG A 161 20.76 3.72 3.60
C ARG A 161 21.04 3.82 2.10
N ASP A 162 22.08 4.54 1.72
CA ASP A 162 22.53 4.69 0.33
C ASP A 162 23.09 3.37 -0.23
N GLU A 163 23.67 2.52 0.63
CA GLU A 163 24.16 1.18 0.27
C GLU A 163 23.06 0.12 0.10
N ILE A 164 21.85 0.35 0.66
CA ILE A 164 20.72 -0.56 0.48
C ILE A 164 20.35 -0.60 -1.00
N VAL A 165 20.61 -1.77 -1.60
CA VAL A 165 20.34 -2.08 -3.00
C VAL A 165 19.00 -1.52 -3.41
N ASN A 166 19.03 -0.60 -4.37
CA ASN A 166 17.83 -0.02 -4.90
C ASN A 166 17.29 -0.96 -5.99
N ALA A 167 16.34 -1.81 -5.64
CA ALA A 167 15.63 -2.63 -6.63
C ALA A 167 14.96 -1.78 -7.73
N LEU A 168 14.73 -0.49 -7.43
CA LEU A 168 14.17 0.52 -8.32
C LEU A 168 15.19 1.09 -9.33
N ASP A 169 16.48 0.73 -9.23
CA ASP A 169 17.46 1.14 -10.23
C ASP A 169 17.12 0.42 -11.55
N PRO A 170 16.90 1.14 -12.67
CA PRO A 170 16.63 0.53 -13.98
C PRO A 170 17.71 -0.47 -14.43
N GLY A 171 18.92 -0.42 -13.85
CA GLY A 171 19.97 -1.43 -14.05
C GLY A 171 19.81 -2.72 -13.24
N TYR A 172 19.00 -2.72 -12.18
CA TYR A 172 18.80 -3.84 -11.26
C TYR A 172 17.55 -4.67 -11.55
N ALA A 173 16.64 -4.17 -12.40
CA ALA A 173 15.49 -4.93 -12.89
C ALA A 173 15.97 -6.18 -13.65
N SER A 174 16.23 -7.25 -12.90
CA SER A 174 16.65 -8.53 -13.43
C SER A 174 15.43 -9.12 -14.11
N LYS A 175 15.28 -8.81 -15.41
CA LYS A 175 14.26 -9.50 -16.20
C LYS A 175 14.54 -10.99 -16.07
N PRO A 176 13.51 -11.81 -15.76
CA PRO A 176 13.70 -13.25 -15.77
C PRO A 176 14.28 -13.63 -17.12
N ILE A 177 15.40 -14.36 -17.10
CA ILE A 177 16.03 -14.86 -18.32
C ILE A 177 14.94 -15.66 -19.04
N SER A 178 14.57 -15.21 -20.24
CA SER A 178 13.38 -15.67 -20.98
C SER A 178 13.33 -17.18 -21.26
N ASN A 179 14.40 -17.91 -20.96
CA ASN A 179 14.56 -19.34 -21.16
C ASN A 179 14.24 -20.21 -19.90
N LEU A 180 13.79 -19.60 -18.79
CA LEU A 180 13.56 -20.26 -17.50
C LEU A 180 12.07 -20.38 -17.10
N SER A 181 11.13 -20.25 -18.04
CA SER A 181 9.70 -20.40 -17.70
C SER A 181 9.44 -21.82 -17.17
N VAL A 182 8.86 -21.88 -15.96
CA VAL A 182 8.54 -23.15 -15.30
C VAL A 182 7.10 -23.58 -15.62
N GLY A 183 6.22 -22.62 -15.89
CA GLY A 183 4.88 -22.90 -16.38
C GLY A 183 3.91 -21.76 -16.08
N THR A 184 2.62 -22.11 -16.01
CA THR A 184 1.54 -21.20 -15.62
C THR A 184 0.83 -21.73 -14.38
N LEU A 185 0.40 -20.81 -13.51
CA LEU A 185 -0.34 -21.11 -12.29
C LEU A 185 -1.43 -20.07 -12.07
N PHE A 186 -2.70 -20.48 -12.05
CA PHE A 186 -3.85 -19.57 -11.92
C PHE A 186 -3.84 -18.40 -12.93
N GLY A 187 -3.30 -18.64 -14.13
CA GLY A 187 -3.15 -17.64 -15.18
C GLY A 187 -1.95 -16.68 -15.00
N TRP A 188 -1.13 -16.86 -13.97
CA TRP A 188 0.17 -16.22 -13.84
C TRP A 188 1.24 -17.03 -14.56
N GLU A 189 2.12 -16.37 -15.28
CA GLU A 189 3.37 -16.97 -15.76
C GLU A 189 4.36 -17.03 -14.61
N VAL A 190 4.96 -18.19 -14.38
CA VAL A 190 5.83 -18.43 -13.23
C VAL A 190 7.22 -18.83 -13.68
N TYR A 191 8.21 -18.11 -13.17
CA TYR A 191 9.63 -18.39 -13.32
C TYR A 191 10.19 -18.67 -11.94
N ARG A 192 11.07 -19.66 -11.82
CA ARG A 192 11.77 -19.93 -10.56
C ARG A 192 13.19 -20.37 -10.82
N THR A 193 14.08 -20.00 -9.92
CA THR A 193 15.43 -20.53 -9.83
C THR A 193 15.79 -20.79 -8.39
N LEU A 194 16.61 -21.81 -8.16
CA LEU A 194 17.18 -22.11 -6.87
C LEU A 194 18.66 -21.79 -6.94
N VAL A 195 19.07 -20.74 -6.25
CA VAL A 195 20.47 -20.32 -6.17
C VAL A 195 21.09 -21.05 -4.99
N VAL A 196 22.15 -21.83 -5.24
CA VAL A 196 22.89 -22.52 -4.19
C VAL A 196 24.22 -21.79 -4.01
N SER A 197 24.43 -21.22 -2.83
CA SER A 197 25.73 -20.67 -2.46
C SER A 197 26.66 -21.81 -2.05
N GLU A 198 27.68 -22.10 -2.86
CA GLU A 198 28.64 -23.18 -2.62
C GLU A 198 29.45 -22.98 -1.32
N SER A 199 29.66 -21.74 -0.89
CA SER A 199 30.46 -21.41 0.30
C SER A 199 29.70 -21.51 1.62
N LEU A 200 28.37 -21.34 1.61
CA LEU A 200 27.53 -21.30 2.82
C LEU A 200 26.53 -22.46 2.91
N GLN A 201 26.44 -23.33 1.89
CA GLN A 201 25.35 -24.30 1.71
C GLN A 201 23.93 -23.69 1.81
N ALA A 202 23.84 -22.36 1.77
CA ALA A 202 22.59 -21.63 1.79
C ALA A 202 21.92 -21.74 0.43
N ARG A 203 20.63 -22.06 0.43
CA ARG A 203 19.81 -22.14 -0.77
C ARG A 203 18.86 -20.96 -0.75
N SER A 204 18.86 -20.15 -1.80
CA SER A 204 17.91 -19.07 -1.97
C SER A 204 16.96 -19.42 -3.10
N LEU A 205 15.67 -19.43 -2.79
CA LEU A 205 14.63 -19.56 -3.78
C LEU A 205 14.34 -18.17 -4.33
N HIS A 206 14.30 -18.06 -5.65
CA HIS A 206 13.90 -16.84 -6.34
C HIS A 206 12.78 -17.19 -7.33
N ALA A 207 11.66 -16.48 -7.25
CA ALA A 207 10.54 -16.63 -8.16
C ALA A 207 10.05 -15.30 -8.72
N TRP A 208 9.55 -15.35 -9.94
CA TRP A 208 8.84 -14.26 -10.60
C TRP A 208 7.48 -14.74 -11.05
N PHE A 209 6.47 -13.91 -10.82
CA PHE A 209 5.10 -14.12 -11.26
C PHE A 209 4.71 -12.93 -12.12
N THR A 210 4.28 -13.18 -13.36
CA THR A 210 3.85 -12.12 -14.27
C THR A 210 2.45 -12.38 -14.78
N LYS A 211 1.62 -11.32 -14.85
CA LYS A 211 0.28 -11.40 -15.40
C LYS A 211 -0.18 -10.03 -15.89
N ARG A 212 -0.92 -10.04 -17.01
CA ARG A 212 -1.63 -8.85 -17.50
C ARG A 212 -3.02 -8.80 -16.87
N LEU A 213 -3.37 -7.65 -16.31
CA LEU A 213 -4.66 -7.40 -15.68
C LEU A 213 -5.43 -6.30 -16.43
N ASN A 214 -6.75 -6.46 -16.52
CA ASN A 214 -7.66 -5.49 -17.13
C ASN A 214 -8.16 -4.52 -16.06
N VAL A 215 -7.25 -3.69 -15.55
CA VAL A 215 -7.51 -2.62 -14.59
C VAL A 215 -6.61 -1.44 -14.94
N SER A 216 -7.07 -0.21 -14.72
CA SER A 216 -6.23 0.98 -14.90
C SER A 216 -5.16 1.07 -13.81
N LEU A 217 -4.03 1.73 -14.10
CA LEU A 217 -2.98 1.92 -13.10
C LEU A 217 -3.48 2.73 -11.89
N ASP A 218 -4.29 3.76 -12.12
CA ASP A 218 -4.86 4.61 -11.07
C ASP A 218 -5.75 3.81 -10.10
N GLU A 219 -6.61 2.94 -10.65
CA GLU A 219 -7.49 2.09 -9.85
C GLU A 219 -6.69 1.05 -9.07
N ALA A 220 -5.72 0.40 -9.70
CA ALA A 220 -4.84 -0.54 -9.02
C ALA A 220 -4.03 0.13 -7.89
N PHE A 221 -3.53 1.34 -8.12
CA PHE A 221 -2.81 2.11 -7.11
C PHE A 221 -3.72 2.47 -5.92
N LYS A 222 -4.92 2.96 -6.20
CA LYS A 222 -5.90 3.26 -5.15
C LYS A 222 -6.20 2.03 -4.30
N ILE A 223 -6.45 0.89 -4.93
CA ILE A 223 -6.69 -0.39 -4.24
C ILE A 223 -5.47 -0.80 -3.40
N SER A 224 -4.25 -0.60 -3.92
CA SER A 224 -3.01 -0.92 -3.20
C SER A 224 -2.86 -0.13 -1.91
N ILE A 225 -3.32 1.12 -1.87
CA ILE A 225 -3.34 1.96 -0.66
C ILE A 225 -4.45 1.50 0.29
N GLU A 226 -5.68 1.34 -0.22
CA GLU A 226 -6.84 0.97 0.61
C GLU A 226 -6.67 -0.41 1.27
N LYS A 227 -5.97 -1.33 0.61
CA LYS A 227 -5.72 -2.70 1.06
C LYS A 227 -4.24 -2.97 1.36
N GLU A 228 -3.47 -1.95 1.72
CA GLU A 228 -2.03 -2.07 1.97
C GLU A 228 -1.69 -3.25 2.90
N ARG A 229 -2.42 -3.39 4.01
CA ARG A 229 -2.20 -4.47 4.98
C ARG A 229 -2.39 -5.86 4.38
N GLU A 230 -3.32 -6.02 3.43
CA GLU A 230 -3.61 -7.30 2.77
C GLU A 230 -2.63 -7.58 1.61
N LEU A 231 -2.12 -6.52 0.98
CA LEU A 231 -1.32 -6.57 -0.24
C LEU A 231 0.19 -6.41 0.03
N CYS A 232 0.58 -6.28 1.29
CA CYS A 232 1.97 -6.27 1.70
C CYS A 232 2.51 -7.72 1.77
N PRO A 233 3.59 -8.04 1.03
CA PRO A 233 4.14 -9.38 1.05
C PRO A 233 4.83 -9.70 2.39
N ILE A 234 4.72 -10.95 2.82
CA ILE A 234 5.50 -11.49 3.94
C ILE A 234 6.72 -12.18 3.36
N LEU A 235 7.92 -11.73 3.72
CA LEU A 235 9.15 -12.17 3.05
C LEU A 235 9.52 -13.61 3.37
N ALA A 236 9.26 -14.06 4.59
CA ALA A 236 9.55 -15.42 5.03
C ALA A 236 8.50 -15.86 6.05
N THR A 237 8.22 -17.15 6.10
CA THR A 237 7.37 -17.73 7.13
C THR A 237 8.01 -19.01 7.67
N PRO A 238 7.78 -19.35 8.95
CA PRO A 238 8.11 -20.67 9.49
C PRO A 238 7.36 -21.81 8.75
N MET A 239 7.89 -23.03 8.80
CA MET A 239 7.28 -24.20 8.14
C MET A 239 5.88 -24.56 8.67
N ASP A 240 5.57 -24.20 9.92
CA ASP A 240 4.31 -24.42 10.61
C ASP A 240 3.35 -23.23 10.56
N TRP A 241 3.77 -22.12 9.95
CA TRP A 241 2.93 -20.95 9.72
C TRP A 241 1.85 -21.27 8.71
N ASN A 242 0.65 -20.73 8.85
CA ASN A 242 -0.43 -20.87 7.86
C ASN A 242 -0.90 -19.50 7.36
N PHE A 243 -1.45 -19.47 6.15
CA PHE A 243 -1.89 -18.22 5.52
C PHE A 243 -2.96 -17.44 6.32
N GLY A 244 -3.76 -18.13 7.14
CA GLY A 244 -4.73 -17.49 8.03
C GLY A 244 -4.09 -16.61 9.12
N GLN A 245 -2.80 -16.80 9.40
CA GLN A 245 -2.02 -16.05 10.38
C GLN A 245 -1.34 -14.80 9.79
N HIS A 246 -1.68 -14.42 8.54
CA HIS A 246 -1.14 -13.20 7.89
C HIS A 246 -1.28 -11.94 8.77
N PHE A 247 -2.42 -11.82 9.45
CA PHE A 247 -2.72 -10.66 10.28
C PHE A 247 -2.17 -10.74 11.71
N ASP A 248 -1.57 -11.88 12.10
CA ASP A 248 -1.00 -12.12 13.43
C ASP A 248 0.49 -11.70 13.52
N ILE A 249 1.00 -11.04 12.48
CA ILE A 249 2.38 -10.57 12.40
C ILE A 249 2.48 -9.17 13.01
N ASP A 250 3.41 -9.01 13.94
CA ASP A 250 3.75 -7.68 14.45
C ASP A 250 4.63 -6.97 13.41
N VAL A 251 4.11 -5.91 12.82
CA VAL A 251 4.86 -5.00 11.95
C VAL A 251 4.93 -3.65 12.64
N GLN A 252 6.15 -3.15 12.88
CA GLN A 252 6.35 -1.86 13.50
C GLN A 252 7.31 -0.99 12.68
N PRO A 253 6.96 0.28 12.41
CA PRO A 253 7.91 1.23 11.86
C PRO A 253 9.00 1.52 12.89
N LEU A 254 10.24 1.56 12.42
CA LEU A 254 11.43 1.87 13.21
C LEU A 254 12.00 3.23 12.83
N GLN A 255 12.09 3.52 11.53
CA GLN A 255 12.75 4.74 11.06
C GLN A 255 12.12 5.19 9.74
N GLU A 256 11.49 6.36 9.75
CA GLU A 256 11.09 7.03 8.52
C GLU A 256 12.32 7.67 7.85
N VAL A 257 12.56 7.34 6.59
CA VAL A 257 13.68 7.89 5.82
C VAL A 257 13.20 9.08 4.99
N ASP A 258 12.10 8.88 4.29
CA ASP A 258 11.37 9.87 3.52
C ASP A 258 9.92 9.40 3.33
N ALA A 259 9.10 10.18 2.62
CA ALA A 259 7.67 9.90 2.41
C ALA A 259 7.37 8.54 1.74
N ASN A 260 8.36 7.93 1.08
CA ASN A 260 8.23 6.69 0.33
C ASN A 260 9.12 5.56 0.85
N THR A 261 9.96 5.82 1.86
CA THR A 261 10.93 4.87 2.38
C THR A 261 10.84 4.78 3.89
N CYS A 262 10.60 3.58 4.41
CA CYS A 262 10.49 3.31 5.84
C CYS A 262 11.26 2.04 6.22
N MET A 263 11.97 2.07 7.34
CA MET A 263 12.50 0.87 7.98
C MET A 263 11.45 0.33 8.93
N VAL A 264 11.15 -0.95 8.82
CA VAL A 264 10.19 -1.65 9.67
C VAL A 264 10.82 -2.92 10.24
N VAL A 265 10.31 -3.40 11.37
CA VAL A 265 10.56 -4.77 11.85
C VAL A 265 9.31 -5.60 11.62
N HIS A 266 9.52 -6.83 11.14
CA HIS A 266 8.52 -7.88 11.20
C HIS A 266 8.90 -8.88 12.30
N ASN A 267 7.92 -9.27 13.11
CA ASN A 267 8.03 -10.35 14.07
C ASN A 267 6.87 -11.33 13.87
N ILE A 268 7.21 -12.53 13.42
CA ILE A 268 6.26 -13.61 13.14
C ILE A 268 6.35 -14.60 14.28
N ALA A 269 5.26 -14.76 15.02
CA ALA A 269 5.20 -15.71 16.12
C ALA A 269 5.28 -17.16 15.61
N GLY A 270 5.99 -18.00 16.37
CA GLY A 270 6.20 -19.41 16.08
C GLY A 270 6.97 -20.08 17.22
N PRO A 271 7.34 -21.37 17.10
CA PRO A 271 8.19 -22.07 18.06
C PRO A 271 9.50 -21.33 18.34
N SER A 272 10.04 -20.70 17.30
CA SER A 272 10.98 -19.59 17.39
C SER A 272 10.39 -18.41 16.60
N HIS A 273 10.36 -17.23 17.20
CA HIS A 273 9.95 -15.99 16.56
C HIS A 273 10.87 -15.70 15.38
N LEU A 274 10.32 -15.66 14.16
CA LEU A 274 11.06 -15.25 12.98
C LEU A 274 11.01 -13.73 12.85
N ARG A 275 12.18 -13.09 12.83
CA ARG A 275 12.33 -11.64 12.78
C ARG A 275 13.19 -11.18 11.63
N TYR A 276 12.85 -10.02 11.07
CA TYR A 276 13.71 -9.32 10.14
C TYR A 276 13.46 -7.82 10.18
N LEU A 277 14.55 -7.06 9.97
CA LEU A 277 14.47 -5.65 9.65
C LEU A 277 14.29 -5.53 8.14
N CYS A 278 13.38 -4.67 7.71
CA CYS A 278 13.02 -4.53 6.31
C CYS A 278 13.02 -3.05 5.93
N CYS A 279 13.61 -2.74 4.78
CA CYS A 279 13.41 -1.46 4.10
C CYS A 279 12.22 -1.61 3.15
N VAL A 280 11.15 -0.85 3.40
CA VAL A 280 9.98 -0.76 2.52
C VAL A 280 10.13 0.51 1.70
N ARG A 281 10.03 0.39 0.37
CA ARG A 281 10.15 1.49 -0.58
C ARG A 281 8.99 1.49 -1.55
N ARG A 282 8.46 2.68 -1.82
CA ARG A 282 7.53 2.95 -2.91
C ARG A 282 8.19 3.86 -3.92
N ALA A 283 8.00 3.59 -5.20
CA ALA A 283 8.42 4.52 -6.22
C ALA A 283 7.48 4.52 -7.41
N GLN A 284 7.41 5.68 -8.03
CA GLN A 284 6.63 5.94 -9.22
C GLN A 284 7.50 6.71 -10.21
N TRP A 285 7.54 6.27 -11.45
CA TRP A 285 8.26 6.97 -12.51
C TRP A 285 7.62 6.76 -13.87
N GLU A 286 7.93 7.66 -14.79
CA GLU A 286 7.55 7.52 -16.20
C GLU A 286 8.63 6.76 -16.97
N LEU A 287 8.20 5.78 -17.75
CA LEU A 287 9.03 5.09 -18.73
C LEU A 287 9.31 6.02 -19.92
N LEU A 288 10.36 5.69 -20.70
CA LEU A 288 10.68 6.40 -21.95
C LEU A 288 9.50 6.44 -22.96
N SER A 289 8.54 5.53 -22.82
CA SER A 289 7.31 5.49 -23.61
C SER A 289 6.24 6.49 -23.15
N GLY A 290 6.47 7.27 -22.09
CA GLY A 290 5.47 8.13 -21.45
C GLY A 290 4.45 7.39 -20.59
N ARG A 291 4.70 6.10 -20.28
CA ARG A 291 3.81 5.25 -19.47
C ARG A 291 4.27 5.24 -18.04
N CYS A 292 3.36 5.16 -17.08
CA CYS A 292 3.71 5.16 -15.68
C CYS A 292 4.04 3.74 -15.18
N ARG A 293 5.01 3.65 -14.28
CA ARG A 293 5.37 2.44 -13.55
C ARG A 293 5.36 2.75 -12.05
N LEU A 294 4.72 1.89 -11.30
CA LEU A 294 4.69 1.89 -9.84
C LEU A 294 5.41 0.64 -9.34
N GLU A 295 6.21 0.79 -8.29
CA GLU A 295 6.85 -0.33 -7.62
C GLU A 295 6.77 -0.19 -6.10
N LEU A 296 6.38 -1.28 -5.44
CA LEU A 296 6.52 -1.49 -4.00
C LEU A 296 7.61 -2.54 -3.81
N CYS A 297 8.65 -2.21 -3.05
CA CYS A 297 9.76 -3.11 -2.76
C CYS A 297 9.98 -3.25 -1.26
N MET A 298 10.31 -4.47 -0.84
CA MET A 298 10.68 -4.85 0.51
C MET A 298 11.99 -5.61 0.45
N VAL A 299 13.01 -5.11 1.17
CA VAL A 299 14.34 -5.74 1.21
C VAL A 299 14.73 -5.96 2.65
N VAL A 300 15.15 -7.17 3.00
CA VAL A 300 15.74 -7.46 4.32
C VAL A 300 17.05 -6.70 4.42
N VAL A 301 17.21 -5.94 5.49
CA VAL A 301 18.39 -5.11 5.73
C VAL A 301 18.97 -5.40 7.10
N ASP A 302 20.25 -5.15 7.26
CA ASP A 302 20.91 -5.24 8.54
C ASP A 302 22.04 -4.22 8.61
N SER A 303 22.28 -3.65 9.79
CA SER A 303 23.38 -2.71 10.00
C SER A 303 24.43 -3.35 10.88
N LYS A 304 25.68 -2.89 10.76
CA LYS A 304 26.77 -3.43 11.60
C LYS A 304 26.47 -3.20 13.08
N ALA A 305 25.90 -2.04 13.43
CA ALA A 305 25.51 -1.71 14.79
C ALA A 305 24.42 -2.66 15.32
N ASN A 306 23.37 -2.89 14.53
CA ASN A 306 22.29 -3.80 14.89
C ASN A 306 22.80 -5.25 15.03
N LYS A 307 23.67 -5.70 14.14
CA LYS A 307 24.29 -7.03 14.25
C LYS A 307 25.10 -7.18 15.53
N LEU A 308 25.97 -6.21 15.84
CA LEU A 308 26.84 -6.26 17.02
C LEU A 308 26.04 -6.27 18.33
N ILE A 309 24.98 -5.47 18.44
CA ILE A 309 24.18 -5.45 19.66
C ILE A 309 23.40 -6.76 19.85
N ARG A 310 22.86 -7.35 18.77
CA ARG A 310 22.21 -8.67 18.83
C ARG A 310 23.18 -9.77 19.27
N GLU A 311 24.42 -9.74 18.78
CA GLU A 311 25.46 -10.68 19.21
C GLU A 311 25.85 -10.47 20.69
N ALA A 312 25.85 -9.22 21.17
CA ALA A 312 26.18 -8.88 22.55
C ALA A 312 25.07 -9.21 23.56
N GLU A 313 23.79 -9.12 23.17
CA GLU A 313 22.65 -9.52 24.01
C GLU A 313 22.58 -11.05 24.24
N GLY A 314 23.36 -11.83 23.48
CA GLY A 314 23.45 -13.28 23.58
C GLY A 314 22.36 -14.02 22.79
N PRO A 315 22.55 -15.32 22.54
CA PRO A 315 21.60 -16.11 21.78
C PRO A 315 20.26 -16.18 22.52
N HIS A 316 19.20 -15.80 21.83
CA HIS A 316 17.83 -16.03 22.24
C HIS A 316 17.34 -17.25 21.47
N ASP A 317 17.27 -18.41 22.12
CA ASP A 317 16.90 -19.69 21.47
C ASP A 317 15.49 -19.65 20.85
N ASP A 318 14.67 -18.69 21.29
CA ASP A 318 13.32 -18.42 20.82
C ASP A 318 13.26 -17.38 19.69
N ILE A 319 14.38 -16.87 19.17
CA ILE A 319 14.40 -15.88 18.07
C ILE A 319 15.31 -16.32 16.92
N ALA A 320 14.75 -16.37 15.72
CA ALA A 320 15.48 -16.54 14.47
C ALA A 320 15.49 -15.23 13.65
N TRP A 321 16.68 -14.75 13.28
CA TRP A 321 16.82 -13.56 12.43
C TRP A 321 17.01 -13.96 10.98
N LEU A 322 16.14 -13.47 10.11
CA LEU A 322 16.35 -13.50 8.66
C LEU A 322 17.19 -12.28 8.28
N THR A 323 18.31 -12.53 7.60
CA THR A 323 19.30 -11.50 7.24
C THR A 323 19.32 -11.18 5.75
N GLU A 324 18.66 -12.00 4.93
CA GLU A 324 18.63 -11.85 3.48
C GLU A 324 17.26 -12.23 2.93
N GLY A 325 16.83 -11.49 1.91
CA GLY A 325 15.57 -11.71 1.24
C GLY A 325 14.97 -10.40 0.75
N GLY A 326 13.98 -10.52 -0.12
CA GLY A 326 13.24 -9.36 -0.60
C GLY A 326 12.11 -9.77 -1.52
N ALA A 327 11.18 -8.85 -1.70
CA ALA A 327 10.08 -9.00 -2.63
C ALA A 327 9.74 -7.64 -3.24
N SER A 328 9.32 -7.64 -4.50
CA SER A 328 8.82 -6.43 -5.15
C SER A 328 7.58 -6.73 -5.97
N ILE A 329 6.62 -5.81 -5.92
CA ILE A 329 5.44 -5.79 -6.79
C ILE A 329 5.58 -4.57 -7.69
N THR A 330 5.59 -4.82 -9.00
CA THR A 330 5.61 -3.77 -10.02
C THR A 330 4.30 -3.77 -10.78
N LEU A 331 3.71 -2.59 -10.94
CA LEU A 331 2.59 -2.32 -11.83
C LEU A 331 3.09 -1.43 -12.97
N THR A 332 2.99 -1.91 -14.20
CA THR A 332 3.39 -1.18 -15.40
C THR A 332 2.18 -0.90 -16.27
N GLU A 333 1.90 0.37 -16.53
CA GLU A 333 0.84 0.78 -17.44
C GLU A 333 1.11 0.29 -18.86
N ILE A 334 0.09 -0.28 -19.49
CA ILE A 334 0.11 -0.68 -20.90
C ILE A 334 -0.76 0.25 -21.73
N ASP A 335 -2.00 0.47 -21.28
CA ASP A 335 -2.95 1.47 -21.76
C ASP A 335 -3.86 1.93 -20.60
N ASP A 336 -4.82 2.82 -20.89
CA ASP A 336 -5.74 3.42 -19.91
C ASP A 336 -6.53 2.40 -19.07
N THR A 337 -6.61 1.14 -19.49
CA THR A 337 -7.44 0.09 -18.87
C THR A 337 -6.69 -1.19 -18.54
N THR A 338 -5.39 -1.24 -18.82
CA THR A 338 -4.60 -2.46 -18.66
C THR A 338 -3.22 -2.18 -18.07
N ILE A 339 -2.82 -3.08 -17.18
CA ILE A 339 -1.50 -3.08 -16.57
C ILE A 339 -0.84 -4.45 -16.69
N ASP A 340 0.48 -4.46 -16.79
CA ASP A 340 1.31 -5.63 -16.55
C ASP A 340 1.75 -5.62 -15.08
N VAL A 341 1.47 -6.70 -14.36
CA VAL A 341 1.88 -6.90 -12.98
C VAL A 341 3.00 -7.92 -12.94
N SER A 342 4.08 -7.58 -12.23
CA SER A 342 5.15 -8.52 -11.91
C SER A 342 5.41 -8.56 -10.42
N TYR A 343 5.43 -9.75 -9.85
CA TYR A 343 5.84 -9.99 -8.47
C TYR A 343 7.13 -10.80 -8.46
N GLU A 344 8.17 -10.25 -7.85
CA GLU A 344 9.46 -10.90 -7.63
C GLU A 344 9.60 -11.20 -6.15
N HIS A 345 10.09 -12.39 -5.80
CA HIS A 345 10.35 -12.76 -4.41
C HIS A 345 11.59 -13.66 -4.34
N GLN A 346 12.53 -13.26 -3.49
CA GLN A 346 13.68 -14.05 -3.11
C GLN A 346 13.78 -14.22 -1.59
N VAL A 347 14.06 -15.45 -1.14
CA VAL A 347 14.37 -15.71 0.27
C VAL A 347 15.22 -16.96 0.43
N ALA A 348 16.00 -17.00 1.51
CA ALA A 348 16.69 -18.21 1.92
C ALA A 348 15.68 -19.31 2.31
N CYS A 349 15.96 -20.55 1.89
CA CYS A 349 15.19 -21.73 2.19
C CYS A 349 16.10 -22.82 2.79
N GLN A 350 15.54 -23.63 3.68
CA GLN A 350 16.31 -24.62 4.46
C GLN A 350 16.58 -25.89 3.63
N ASN A 351 15.64 -26.28 2.79
CA ASN A 351 15.68 -27.49 1.98
C ASN A 351 14.64 -27.38 0.84
N GLU A 352 14.59 -28.38 -0.03
CA GLU A 352 13.65 -28.41 -1.17
C GLU A 352 12.18 -28.45 -0.74
N LEU A 353 11.87 -29.08 0.40
CA LEU A 353 10.51 -29.11 0.93
C LEU A 353 10.05 -27.70 1.34
N HIS A 354 10.92 -26.96 2.05
CA HIS A 354 10.66 -25.58 2.41
C HIS A 354 10.56 -24.68 1.17
N ALA A 355 11.39 -24.89 0.15
CA ALA A 355 11.26 -24.17 -1.12
C ALA A 355 9.90 -24.45 -1.80
N GLY A 356 9.43 -25.70 -1.79
CA GLY A 356 8.10 -26.06 -2.28
C GLY A 356 6.97 -25.39 -1.49
N TYR A 357 7.13 -25.30 -0.16
CA TYR A 357 6.18 -24.62 0.72
C TYR A 357 6.07 -23.12 0.42
N LEU A 358 7.21 -22.44 0.32
CA LEU A 358 7.29 -21.02 -0.05
C LEU A 358 6.64 -20.75 -1.41
N MET A 359 6.89 -21.60 -2.42
CA MET A 359 6.24 -21.46 -3.72
C MET A 359 4.71 -21.50 -3.63
N VAL A 360 4.14 -22.37 -2.80
CA VAL A 360 2.68 -22.44 -2.58
C VAL A 360 2.17 -21.15 -1.93
N GLN A 361 2.87 -20.64 -0.93
CA GLN A 361 2.49 -19.40 -0.26
C GLN A 361 2.54 -18.18 -1.18
N TRP A 362 3.62 -18.05 -1.96
CA TRP A 362 3.77 -16.94 -2.91
C TRP A 362 2.73 -16.99 -4.02
N SER A 363 2.38 -18.21 -4.43
CA SER A 363 1.28 -18.44 -5.37
C SER A 363 -0.09 -18.03 -4.81
N GLN A 364 -0.35 -18.32 -3.53
CA GLN A 364 -1.56 -17.87 -2.85
C GLN A 364 -1.58 -16.35 -2.73
N PHE A 365 -0.44 -15.75 -2.41
CA PHE A 365 -0.29 -14.30 -2.30
C PHE A 365 -0.61 -13.58 -3.62
N VAL A 366 -0.03 -14.00 -4.76
CA VAL A 366 -0.32 -13.32 -6.05
C VAL A 366 -1.78 -13.44 -6.47
N VAL A 367 -2.45 -14.55 -6.12
CA VAL A 367 -3.90 -14.70 -6.34
C VAL A 367 -4.69 -13.76 -5.42
N GLN A 368 -4.28 -13.59 -4.15
CA GLN A 368 -4.90 -12.62 -3.25
C GLN A 368 -4.70 -11.18 -3.75
N VAL A 369 -3.53 -10.86 -4.32
CA VAL A 369 -3.27 -9.54 -4.92
C VAL A 369 -4.17 -9.29 -6.12
N GLU A 370 -4.40 -10.31 -6.96
CA GLU A 370 -5.26 -10.20 -8.13
C GLU A 370 -6.73 -9.96 -7.78
N GLN A 371 -7.26 -10.64 -6.77
CA GLN A 371 -8.70 -10.62 -6.43
C GLN A 371 -9.32 -9.23 -6.25
N PRO A 372 -8.72 -8.29 -5.49
CA PRO A 372 -9.26 -6.95 -5.37
C PRO A 372 -9.02 -6.09 -6.62
N LEU A 373 -7.95 -6.35 -7.39
CA LEU A 373 -7.60 -5.61 -8.60
C LEU A 373 -8.51 -5.95 -9.78
N VAL A 374 -8.88 -7.22 -9.92
CA VAL A 374 -9.80 -7.70 -10.95
C VAL A 374 -10.82 -8.61 -10.25
N PRO A 375 -11.89 -8.04 -9.66
CA PRO A 375 -12.92 -8.83 -9.01
C PRO A 375 -13.46 -9.87 -9.98
N SER A 376 -13.37 -11.15 -9.60
CA SER A 376 -13.86 -12.23 -10.45
C SER A 376 -15.35 -12.00 -10.71
N SER A 377 -15.75 -11.92 -11.97
CA SER A 377 -17.14 -11.80 -12.42
C SER A 377 -17.94 -13.09 -12.19
N LEU A 378 -17.75 -13.76 -11.05
CA LEU A 378 -18.43 -14.99 -10.70
C LEU A 378 -19.93 -14.78 -10.42
N LEU A 379 -20.39 -13.51 -10.43
CA LEU A 379 -21.79 -13.12 -10.20
C LEU A 379 -22.44 -12.37 -11.38
N SER A 380 -21.77 -12.26 -12.53
CA SER A 380 -22.44 -11.77 -13.74
C SER A 380 -23.14 -12.92 -14.46
N CYS A 381 -24.34 -13.27 -14.00
CA CYS A 381 -25.34 -14.05 -14.75
C CYS A 381 -26.57 -13.16 -14.99
#